data_AF-A0A2D5YSP5-F1
#
_entry.id   AF-A0A2D5YSP5-F1
#
_cell.length_a   1.000
_cell.length_b   1.000
_cell.length_c   1.000
_cell.angle_alpha   90.00
_cell.angle_beta   90.00
_cell.angle_gamma   90.00
#
_symmetry.space_group_name_H-M   'P 1'
#
loop_
_entity.id
_entity.type
_entity.pdbx_description
1 polymer ?
#
loop_
_entity_poly.entity_id
_entity_poly.type
_entity_poly.pdbx_seq_one_letter_code
_entity_poly.pdbx_strand_id
1 'polypeptide(L)'
;MTKRSTALLGLIALTLAGGCSAHWPYGMSWDRHNFMSSHVFPMNLELVDTVTDESLWYLEIPVGKQAIVDFEHDQDWTPGLTPAIPAKHMVWSVQDVGAIIGPLGQLGTFANKLDLPGNPVLLKISKRDTFEVSDPNAIEPPTTEPTTTAAAPPPSSPTTRPAGSTTVGSRPKPPTTTEVRRPAPRPVKIHIPDKNELLIDFYANGPIHVNGRAYDIHQLESMLHQYAKSHKRARVATRRDAGIDSYVYTQVLTLVDQVGLGPARQLPDPPPILP
;
A
#
# COMPACT_ATOMS: atom_id res chain seq x y z
N MET A 1 43.83 26.86 42.70
CA MET A 1 44.58 25.58 42.57
C MET A 1 43.70 24.51 43.18
N THR A 2 43.31 23.39 42.58
CA THR A 2 43.85 22.63 41.43
C THR A 2 42.71 21.76 40.87
N LYS A 3 42.70 21.64 39.53
CA LYS A 3 41.82 20.82 38.67
C LYS A 3 41.74 19.36 39.11
N ARG A 4 40.57 18.71 38.95
CA ARG A 4 40.44 17.32 38.44
C ARG A 4 39.12 17.11 37.70
N SER A 5 39.16 17.41 36.41
CA SER A 5 38.37 16.74 35.38
C SER A 5 38.93 15.33 35.19
N THR A 6 38.08 14.30 35.06
CA THR A 6 38.12 13.24 34.02
C THR A 6 37.25 12.04 34.42
N ALA A 7 36.69 11.40 33.40
CA ALA A 7 36.10 10.05 33.36
C ALA A 7 34.59 9.92 33.62
N LEU A 8 33.78 10.39 32.65
CA LEU A 8 32.48 9.79 32.38
C LEU A 8 32.13 9.93 30.88
N LEU A 9 32.95 9.33 30.02
CA LEU A 9 32.78 9.37 28.56
C LEU A 9 33.29 8.05 28.01
N GLY A 10 32.45 7.02 28.07
CA GLY A 10 32.82 5.72 27.52
C GLY A 10 31.87 4.61 27.91
N LEU A 11 30.60 4.68 27.47
CA LEU A 11 29.79 3.47 27.15
C LEU A 11 28.42 3.80 26.53
N ILE A 12 28.36 4.56 25.42
CA ILE A 12 27.12 4.64 24.60
C ILE A 12 27.53 4.54 23.13
N ALA A 13 28.04 3.39 22.73
CA ALA A 13 28.44 3.13 21.36
C ALA A 13 28.23 1.65 21.01
N LEU A 14 27.01 1.12 21.20
CA LEU A 14 26.66 -0.20 20.64
C LEU A 14 25.14 -0.50 20.59
N THR A 15 24.30 0.41 20.09
CA THR A 15 22.87 0.09 19.82
C THR A 15 22.37 0.54 18.43
N LEU A 16 23.23 1.12 17.59
CA LEU A 16 22.86 1.53 16.23
C LEU A 16 23.04 0.44 15.16
N ALA A 17 23.37 -0.78 15.56
CA ALA A 17 23.26 -1.98 14.72
C ALA A 17 21.84 -2.61 14.81
N GLY A 18 20.82 -1.79 15.10
CA GLY A 18 19.42 -2.16 14.92
C GLY A 18 19.17 -2.34 13.44
N GLY A 19 19.44 -3.56 12.97
CA GLY A 19 19.27 -3.94 11.58
C GLY A 19 17.88 -3.56 11.10
N CYS A 20 17.83 -3.17 9.83
CA CYS A 20 16.69 -3.49 8.98
C CYS A 20 16.55 -5.01 8.93
N SER A 21 16.23 -5.66 10.04
CA SER A 21 15.47 -6.89 9.95
C SER A 21 14.15 -6.42 9.37
N ALA A 22 14.00 -6.63 8.06
CA ALA A 22 12.71 -6.94 7.49
C ALA A 22 12.20 -8.18 8.22
N HIS A 23 11.84 -8.01 9.48
CA HIS A 23 11.10 -8.96 10.28
C HIS A 23 9.70 -8.83 9.73
N TRP A 24 9.51 -9.39 8.53
CA TRP A 24 8.21 -9.84 8.12
C TRP A 24 7.83 -10.86 9.20
N PRO A 25 6.85 -10.54 10.06
CA PRO A 25 6.48 -11.46 11.12
C PRO A 25 6.15 -12.79 10.45
N TYR A 26 6.77 -13.86 10.94
CA TYR A 26 6.55 -15.23 10.47
C TYR A 26 5.05 -15.46 10.28
N GLY A 27 4.63 -15.83 9.06
CA GLY A 27 3.23 -16.08 8.70
C GLY A 27 2.55 -15.07 7.79
N MET A 28 3.27 -14.11 7.19
CA MET A 28 2.74 -13.41 6.01
C MET A 28 2.86 -14.29 4.77
N SER A 29 1.75 -14.48 4.05
CA SER A 29 1.80 -15.03 2.70
C SER A 29 2.67 -14.14 1.82
N TRP A 30 3.49 -14.78 1.01
CA TRP A 30 4.30 -14.09 0.00
C TRP A 30 3.47 -13.61 -1.19
N ASP A 31 2.20 -14.02 -1.28
CA ASP A 31 1.28 -13.68 -2.36
C ASP A 31 0.11 -12.82 -1.87
N ARG A 32 0.47 -11.71 -1.21
CA ARG A 32 -0.47 -10.68 -0.77
C ARG A 32 -0.42 -9.46 -1.67
N HIS A 33 -1.61 -8.96 -2.01
CA HIS A 33 -1.82 -7.80 -2.86
C HIS A 33 -2.73 -6.78 -2.18
N ASN A 34 -2.41 -5.49 -2.36
CA ASN A 34 -3.20 -4.39 -1.82
C ASN A 34 -3.70 -3.52 -2.99
N PHE A 35 -5.00 -3.26 -3.03
CA PHE A 35 -5.65 -2.48 -4.06
C PHE A 35 -6.39 -1.31 -3.44
N MET A 36 -5.97 -0.08 -3.75
CA MET A 36 -6.57 1.13 -3.21
C MET A 36 -7.56 1.73 -4.22
N SER A 37 -8.79 1.99 -3.76
CA SER A 37 -9.83 2.64 -4.56
C SER A 37 -9.92 4.12 -4.19
N SER A 38 -9.89 5.00 -5.18
CA SER A 38 -9.95 6.46 -4.99
C SER A 38 -11.09 7.07 -5.82
N HIS A 39 -11.44 8.33 -5.57
CA HIS A 39 -12.50 9.01 -6.33
C HIS A 39 -12.18 9.11 -7.83
N VAL A 40 -10.92 9.33 -8.18
CA VAL A 40 -10.46 9.43 -9.57
C VAL A 40 -10.29 8.06 -10.25
N PHE A 41 -10.11 7.03 -9.42
CA PHE A 41 -9.87 5.66 -9.86
C PHE A 41 -10.64 4.67 -8.96
N PRO A 42 -11.98 4.60 -9.11
CA PRO A 42 -12.76 3.60 -8.41
C PRO A 42 -12.44 2.23 -8.99
N MET A 43 -12.04 1.28 -8.14
CA MET A 43 -11.59 -0.04 -8.58
C MET A 43 -12.62 -1.14 -8.30
N ASN A 44 -12.62 -2.13 -9.18
CA ASN A 44 -13.26 -3.43 -8.99
C ASN A 44 -12.20 -4.52 -9.16
N LEU A 45 -12.37 -5.63 -8.44
CA LEU A 45 -11.55 -6.82 -8.55
C LEU A 45 -12.42 -8.00 -8.97
N GLU A 46 -11.89 -8.83 -9.85
CA GLU A 46 -12.54 -10.06 -10.28
C GLU A 46 -11.51 -11.19 -10.28
N LEU A 47 -11.85 -12.31 -9.64
CA LEU A 47 -11.04 -13.52 -9.69
C LEU A 47 -11.60 -14.46 -10.74
N VAL A 48 -10.77 -14.85 -11.70
CA VAL A 48 -11.17 -15.70 -12.82
C VAL A 48 -10.36 -16.99 -12.81
N ASP A 49 -11.02 -18.13 -12.98
CA ASP A 49 -10.35 -19.41 -13.25
C ASP A 49 -9.74 -19.37 -14.66
N THR A 50 -8.43 -19.54 -14.78
CA THR A 50 -7.74 -19.44 -16.08
C THR A 50 -8.00 -20.62 -17.01
N VAL A 51 -8.52 -21.74 -16.50
CA VAL A 51 -8.82 -22.94 -17.27
C VAL A 51 -10.24 -22.87 -17.84
N THR A 52 -11.21 -22.43 -17.03
CA THR A 52 -12.63 -22.37 -17.44
C THR A 52 -13.06 -20.97 -17.91
N ASP A 53 -12.26 -19.92 -17.65
CA ASP A 53 -12.60 -18.50 -17.81
C ASP A 53 -13.87 -18.08 -17.04
N GLU A 54 -14.23 -18.85 -16.01
CA GLU A 54 -15.36 -18.55 -15.14
C GLU A 54 -14.96 -17.56 -14.04
N SER A 55 -15.85 -16.60 -13.78
CA SER A 55 -15.71 -15.67 -12.66
C SER A 55 -16.02 -16.39 -11.35
N LEU A 56 -15.00 -16.51 -10.50
CA LEU A 56 -15.11 -17.18 -9.21
C LEU A 56 -15.54 -16.21 -8.10
N TRP A 57 -15.17 -14.93 -8.24
CA TRP A 57 -15.41 -13.91 -7.22
C TRP A 57 -15.31 -12.51 -7.80
N TYR A 58 -16.08 -11.60 -7.22
CA TYR A 58 -16.09 -10.19 -7.58
C TYR A 58 -16.16 -9.31 -6.34
N LEU A 59 -15.41 -8.22 -6.34
CA LEU A 59 -15.42 -7.22 -5.28
C LEU A 59 -15.34 -5.81 -5.84
N GLU A 60 -16.35 -5.03 -5.49
CA GLU A 60 -16.34 -3.59 -5.66
C GLU A 60 -15.65 -2.93 -4.46
N ILE A 61 -14.49 -2.28 -4.65
CA ILE A 61 -13.78 -1.64 -3.55
C ILE A 61 -14.38 -0.25 -3.31
N PRO A 62 -14.98 0.03 -2.13
CA PRO A 62 -15.51 1.36 -1.85
C PRO A 62 -14.44 2.44 -2.00
N VAL A 63 -14.82 3.60 -2.50
CA VAL A 63 -13.89 4.74 -2.65
C VAL A 63 -13.35 5.16 -1.29
N GLY A 64 -12.04 5.42 -1.20
CA GLY A 64 -11.35 5.75 0.04
C GLY A 64 -11.04 4.53 0.91
N LYS A 65 -11.25 3.32 0.40
CA LYS A 65 -10.86 2.06 1.03
C LYS A 65 -9.79 1.33 0.22
N GLN A 66 -9.12 0.39 0.86
CA GLN A 66 -8.24 -0.57 0.22
C GLN A 66 -8.78 -1.99 0.41
N ALA A 67 -8.70 -2.82 -0.63
CA ALA A 67 -8.87 -4.25 -0.52
C ALA A 67 -7.50 -4.91 -0.37
N ILE A 68 -7.38 -5.80 0.60
CA ILE A 68 -6.20 -6.61 0.82
C ILE A 68 -6.61 -8.03 0.48
N VAL A 69 -5.93 -8.62 -0.49
CA VAL A 69 -6.19 -9.96 -1.02
C VAL A 69 -4.94 -10.79 -0.78
N ASP A 70 -5.11 -11.98 -0.22
CA ASP A 70 -4.03 -12.88 0.14
C ASP A 70 -4.36 -14.29 -0.35
N PHE A 71 -3.46 -14.85 -1.16
CA PHE A 71 -3.57 -16.19 -1.68
C PHE A 71 -2.74 -17.14 -0.82
N GLU A 72 -3.44 -18.02 -0.10
CA GLU A 72 -2.81 -18.99 0.77
C GLU A 72 -2.32 -20.19 -0.05
N HIS A 73 -1.01 -20.37 -0.03
CA HIS A 73 -0.31 -21.52 -0.59
C HIS A 73 0.07 -22.49 0.53
N ASP A 74 0.41 -23.73 0.17
CA ASP A 74 0.97 -24.67 1.14
C ASP A 74 2.26 -24.13 1.77
N GLN A 75 2.53 -24.52 3.02
CA GLN A 75 3.67 -24.04 3.80
C GLN A 75 5.03 -24.26 3.12
N ASP A 76 5.10 -25.24 2.22
CA ASP A 76 6.31 -25.59 1.47
C ASP A 76 6.49 -24.74 0.20
N TRP A 77 5.53 -23.87 -0.12
CA TRP A 77 5.64 -23.00 -1.29
C TRP A 77 6.62 -21.85 -1.02
N THR A 78 7.64 -21.76 -1.86
CA THR A 78 8.59 -20.65 -1.86
C THR A 78 8.61 -20.00 -3.24
N PRO A 79 8.31 -18.70 -3.35
CA PRO A 79 8.35 -17.99 -4.63
C PRO A 79 9.68 -18.23 -5.36
N GLY A 80 9.60 -18.75 -6.59
CA GLY A 80 10.77 -18.94 -7.46
C GLY A 80 11.59 -20.22 -7.25
N LEU A 81 11.32 -21.02 -6.21
CA LEU A 81 12.00 -22.31 -5.99
C LEU A 81 11.12 -23.51 -6.35
N THR A 82 9.82 -23.42 -6.11
CA THR A 82 8.87 -24.46 -6.48
C THR A 82 8.11 -24.08 -7.75
N PRO A 83 7.67 -25.06 -8.57
CA PRO A 83 6.67 -24.80 -9.61
C PRO A 83 5.49 -24.03 -9.01
N ALA A 84 4.84 -23.15 -9.78
CA ALA A 84 3.67 -22.43 -9.32
C ALA A 84 2.59 -23.44 -8.92
N ILE A 85 2.43 -23.67 -7.62
CA ILE A 85 1.35 -24.47 -7.05
C ILE A 85 0.14 -23.54 -6.97
N PRO A 86 -1.02 -23.90 -7.52
CA PRO A 86 -2.22 -23.09 -7.37
C PRO A 86 -2.55 -22.86 -5.90
N ALA A 87 -2.98 -21.64 -5.57
CA ALA A 87 -3.45 -21.31 -4.23
C ALA A 87 -4.67 -22.17 -3.86
N LYS A 88 -4.77 -22.57 -2.60
CA LYS A 88 -5.90 -23.36 -2.09
C LYS A 88 -7.07 -22.47 -1.65
N HIS A 89 -6.73 -21.33 -1.09
CA HIS A 89 -7.70 -20.39 -0.55
C HIS A 89 -7.31 -18.96 -0.91
N MET A 90 -8.32 -18.12 -1.13
CA MET A 90 -8.18 -16.67 -1.15
C MET A 90 -8.82 -16.11 0.10
N VAL A 91 -8.11 -15.21 0.78
CA VAL A 91 -8.61 -14.46 1.92
C VAL A 91 -8.59 -12.98 1.56
N TRP A 92 -9.65 -12.25 1.89
CA TRP A 92 -9.70 -10.81 1.63
C TRP A 92 -10.38 -10.00 2.72
N SER A 93 -10.03 -8.72 2.78
CA SER A 93 -10.67 -7.74 3.66
C SER A 93 -10.66 -6.36 3.00
N VAL A 94 -11.70 -5.56 3.26
CA VAL A 94 -11.80 -4.16 2.82
C VAL A 94 -11.64 -3.27 4.03
N GLN A 95 -10.70 -2.34 3.98
CA GLN A 95 -10.21 -1.60 5.13
C GLN A 95 -9.94 -0.15 4.77
N ASP A 96 -9.76 0.70 5.77
CA ASP A 96 -9.27 2.05 5.54
C ASP A 96 -7.89 2.04 4.87
N VAL A 97 -7.67 3.00 3.98
CA VAL A 97 -6.38 3.17 3.29
C VAL A 97 -5.28 3.40 4.33
N GLY A 98 -4.18 2.66 4.21
CA GLY A 98 -3.06 2.76 5.14
C GLY A 98 -3.22 1.98 6.44
N ALA A 99 -4.34 1.25 6.64
CA ALA A 99 -4.46 0.32 7.75
C ALA A 99 -3.33 -0.72 7.69
N ILE A 100 -2.53 -0.82 8.77
CA ILE A 100 -1.47 -1.82 8.90
C ILE A 100 -2.11 -3.13 9.32
N ILE A 101 -2.02 -4.12 8.45
CA ILE A 101 -2.64 -5.42 8.65
C ILE A 101 -1.54 -6.46 8.78
N GLY A 102 -1.54 -7.15 9.91
CA GLY A 102 -0.74 -8.35 10.12
C GLY A 102 -1.14 -9.48 9.15
N PRO A 103 -0.73 -10.72 9.40
CA PRO A 103 -1.23 -11.87 8.66
C PRO A 103 -2.77 -11.89 8.63
N LEU A 104 -3.40 -11.87 7.44
CA LEU A 104 -4.86 -11.95 7.31
C LEU A 104 -5.41 -13.24 7.92
N GLY A 105 -4.62 -14.33 7.93
CA GLY A 105 -4.97 -15.58 8.62
C GLY A 105 -5.10 -15.46 10.15
N GLN A 106 -4.49 -14.45 10.78
CA GLN A 106 -4.66 -14.17 12.21
C GLN A 106 -5.81 -13.21 12.51
N LEU A 107 -6.32 -12.51 11.49
CA LEU A 107 -7.50 -11.64 11.57
C LEU A 107 -8.81 -12.44 11.54
N GLY A 108 -8.80 -13.68 12.05
CA GLY A 108 -9.79 -14.75 11.89
C GLY A 108 -11.26 -14.45 12.22
N THR A 109 -11.62 -13.18 12.42
CA THR A 109 -12.97 -12.67 12.60
C THR A 109 -13.40 -11.63 11.55
N PHE A 110 -12.47 -11.02 10.80
CA PHE A 110 -12.77 -9.89 9.88
C PHE A 110 -12.38 -10.13 8.41
N ALA A 111 -11.76 -11.27 8.11
CA ALA A 111 -11.39 -11.62 6.76
C ALA A 111 -12.40 -12.60 6.18
N ASN A 112 -12.84 -12.34 4.95
CA ASN A 112 -13.64 -13.30 4.19
C ASN A 112 -12.70 -14.33 3.57
N LYS A 113 -13.19 -15.56 3.36
CA LYS A 113 -12.42 -16.66 2.76
C LYS A 113 -13.20 -17.30 1.62
N LEU A 114 -12.48 -17.67 0.56
CA LEU A 114 -12.98 -18.40 -0.61
C LEU A 114 -12.07 -19.60 -0.85
N ASP A 115 -12.67 -20.78 -0.94
CA ASP A 115 -11.96 -21.99 -1.35
C ASP A 115 -11.83 -22.02 -2.88
N LEU A 116 -10.62 -22.26 -3.38
CA LEU A 116 -10.31 -22.24 -4.81
C LEU A 116 -10.34 -23.65 -5.40
N PRO A 117 -10.66 -23.79 -6.70
CA PRO A 117 -10.84 -25.10 -7.34
C PRO A 117 -9.53 -25.89 -7.54
N GLY A 118 -8.38 -25.33 -7.16
CA GLY A 118 -7.06 -25.91 -7.40
C GLY A 118 -6.53 -25.67 -8.82
N ASN A 119 -7.22 -24.87 -9.63
CA ASN A 119 -6.73 -24.37 -10.91
C ASN A 119 -5.96 -23.05 -10.72
N PRO A 120 -5.05 -22.68 -11.65
CA PRO A 120 -4.48 -21.34 -11.65
C PRO A 120 -5.58 -20.30 -11.84
N VAL A 121 -5.53 -19.24 -11.02
CA VAL A 121 -6.48 -18.14 -11.05
C VAL A 121 -5.79 -16.85 -11.49
N LEU A 122 -6.57 -15.94 -12.08
CA LEU A 122 -6.14 -14.60 -12.47
C LEU A 122 -6.99 -13.57 -11.74
N LEU A 123 -6.34 -12.67 -11.02
CA LEU A 123 -6.99 -11.50 -10.45
C LEU A 123 -7.00 -10.36 -11.48
N LYS A 124 -8.16 -10.10 -12.07
CA LYS A 124 -8.40 -8.98 -13.00
C LYS A 124 -8.76 -7.74 -12.18
N ILE A 125 -8.18 -6.60 -12.57
CA ILE A 125 -8.46 -5.29 -11.97
C ILE A 125 -9.12 -4.45 -13.05
N SER A 126 -10.28 -3.87 -12.75
CA SER A 126 -10.98 -2.97 -13.66
C SER A 126 -11.33 -1.66 -12.97
N LYS A 127 -11.37 -0.58 -13.76
CA LYS A 127 -11.91 0.69 -13.30
C LYS A 127 -13.43 0.59 -13.36
N ARG A 128 -14.12 0.95 -12.27
CA ARG A 128 -15.58 1.07 -12.27
C ARG A 128 -15.98 2.22 -13.17
N ASP A 129 -17.02 2.01 -13.97
CA ASP A 129 -17.70 3.12 -14.60
C ASP A 129 -18.16 4.04 -13.49
N THR A 130 -17.56 5.23 -13.45
CA THR A 130 -17.98 6.24 -12.50
C THR A 130 -19.36 6.60 -13.00
N PHE A 131 -20.41 6.13 -12.32
CA PHE A 131 -21.75 6.63 -12.59
C PHE A 131 -21.60 8.15 -12.57
N GLU A 132 -21.79 8.80 -13.73
CA GLU A 132 -21.93 10.24 -13.76
C GLU A 132 -22.99 10.53 -12.72
N VAL A 133 -22.56 11.09 -11.59
CA VAL A 133 -23.48 11.54 -10.56
C VAL A 133 -24.30 12.57 -11.31
N SER A 134 -25.52 12.18 -11.72
CA SER A 134 -26.45 13.08 -12.38
C SER A 134 -26.44 14.34 -11.57
N ASP A 135 -25.97 15.42 -12.20
CA ASP A 135 -25.74 16.70 -11.55
C ASP A 135 -26.95 16.98 -10.65
N PRO A 136 -26.81 17.13 -9.33
CA PRO A 136 -27.96 17.35 -8.45
C PRO A 136 -28.71 18.66 -8.80
N ASN A 137 -28.15 19.50 -9.67
CA ASN A 137 -28.79 20.68 -10.26
C ASN A 137 -29.32 20.48 -11.69
N ALA A 138 -29.19 19.30 -12.29
CA ALA A 138 -29.93 18.95 -13.49
C ALA A 138 -31.41 18.81 -13.10
N ILE A 139 -32.10 19.95 -13.11
CA ILE A 139 -33.56 20.03 -13.08
C ILE A 139 -34.04 19.31 -14.35
N GLU A 140 -34.28 18.00 -14.25
CA GLU A 140 -34.94 17.27 -15.32
C GLU A 140 -36.31 17.92 -15.54
N PRO A 141 -36.59 18.48 -16.74
CA PRO A 141 -37.93 18.95 -17.04
C PRO A 141 -38.88 17.75 -16.94
N PRO A 142 -40.11 17.93 -16.41
CA PRO A 142 -41.05 16.84 -16.23
C PRO A 142 -41.37 16.19 -17.57
N THR A 143 -40.72 15.05 -17.84
CA THR A 143 -40.99 14.23 -19.02
C THR A 143 -42.08 13.25 -18.65
N THR A 144 -43.32 13.64 -18.95
CA THR A 144 -44.45 12.72 -19.06
C THR A 144 -44.22 11.81 -20.27
N GLU A 145 -43.74 10.59 -20.04
CA GLU A 145 -43.85 9.51 -21.04
C GLU A 145 -44.50 8.24 -20.46
N PRO A 146 -45.30 7.54 -21.28
CA PRO A 146 -46.20 6.48 -20.84
C PRO A 146 -45.48 5.12 -20.66
N THR A 147 -45.82 4.45 -19.55
CA THR A 147 -45.45 3.07 -19.24
C THR A 147 -45.85 2.11 -20.36
N THR A 148 -44.87 1.62 -21.13
CA THR A 148 -45.04 0.45 -22.00
C THR A 148 -44.30 -0.73 -21.39
N THR A 149 -45.05 -1.65 -20.80
CA THR A 149 -44.58 -2.95 -20.32
C THR A 149 -44.17 -3.80 -21.53
N ALA A 150 -42.87 -3.97 -21.75
CA ALA A 150 -42.32 -4.90 -22.75
C ALA A 150 -41.72 -6.13 -22.06
N ALA A 151 -42.15 -7.31 -22.53
CA ALA A 151 -41.86 -8.63 -21.97
C ALA A 151 -40.40 -9.06 -22.13
N ALA A 152 -39.89 -9.80 -21.15
CA ALA A 152 -38.56 -10.39 -21.12
C ALA A 152 -38.39 -11.52 -22.15
N PRO A 153 -37.26 -11.60 -22.88
CA PRO A 153 -36.90 -12.77 -23.67
C PRO A 153 -36.21 -13.87 -22.81
N PRO A 154 -36.32 -15.15 -23.20
CA PRO A 154 -35.74 -16.29 -22.47
C PRO A 154 -34.22 -16.46 -22.68
N PRO A 155 -33.51 -17.15 -21.75
CA PRO A 155 -32.07 -17.36 -21.80
C PRO A 155 -31.65 -18.37 -22.87
N SER A 156 -30.58 -18.05 -23.62
CA SER A 156 -29.93 -18.93 -24.60
C SER A 156 -28.79 -19.72 -23.95
N SER A 157 -28.71 -21.01 -24.23
CA SER A 157 -27.70 -21.97 -23.74
C SER A 157 -26.31 -21.76 -24.38
N PRO A 158 -25.20 -22.04 -23.66
CA PRO A 158 -23.86 -22.01 -24.25
C PRO A 158 -23.49 -23.32 -24.97
N THR A 159 -22.86 -23.16 -26.14
CA THR A 159 -22.32 -24.21 -27.01
C THR A 159 -20.87 -24.55 -26.62
N THR A 160 -20.59 -25.83 -26.38
CA THR A 160 -19.25 -26.38 -26.09
C THR A 160 -18.35 -26.36 -27.33
N ARG A 161 -17.12 -25.86 -27.23
CA ARG A 161 -16.08 -25.96 -28.27
C ARG A 161 -14.83 -26.69 -27.72
N PRO A 162 -14.25 -27.66 -28.44
CA PRO A 162 -13.13 -28.45 -27.95
C PRO A 162 -11.76 -27.75 -28.06
N ALA A 163 -10.89 -28.15 -27.14
CA ALA A 163 -9.54 -27.66 -26.87
C ALA A 163 -8.52 -27.95 -28.00
N GLY A 164 -7.66 -26.96 -28.26
CA GLY A 164 -6.47 -27.07 -29.10
C GLY A 164 -5.19 -27.14 -28.26
N SER A 165 -4.41 -28.20 -28.48
CA SER A 165 -3.09 -28.45 -27.91
C SER A 165 -2.05 -27.45 -28.43
N THR A 166 -1.25 -26.84 -27.55
CA THR A 166 -0.08 -26.03 -27.96
C THR A 166 1.20 -26.53 -27.28
N THR A 167 2.21 -26.65 -28.14
CA THR A 167 3.55 -27.20 -27.99
C THR A 167 4.45 -26.41 -27.02
N VAL A 168 5.23 -27.15 -26.21
CA VAL A 168 6.25 -26.65 -25.28
C VAL A 168 7.52 -26.25 -26.04
N GLY A 169 7.88 -24.95 -25.98
CA GLY A 169 9.12 -24.39 -26.53
C GLY A 169 10.18 -24.14 -25.44
N SER A 170 11.42 -24.54 -25.72
CA SER A 170 12.57 -24.53 -24.80
C SER A 170 13.07 -23.13 -24.42
N ARG A 171 13.43 -22.95 -23.14
CA ARG A 171 13.88 -21.69 -22.52
C ARG A 171 15.40 -21.45 -22.72
N PRO A 172 15.86 -20.25 -23.10
CA PRO A 172 17.29 -19.92 -23.20
C PRO A 172 17.95 -19.66 -21.83
N LYS A 173 19.25 -19.96 -21.75
CA LYS A 173 20.12 -19.79 -20.58
C LYS A 173 20.43 -18.30 -20.31
N PRO A 174 20.45 -17.83 -19.04
CA PRO A 174 20.74 -16.41 -18.75
C PRO A 174 22.23 -16.07 -18.90
N PRO A 175 22.56 -14.83 -19.31
CA PRO A 175 23.94 -14.35 -19.40
C PRO A 175 24.53 -14.01 -18.03
N THR A 176 25.84 -14.23 -17.90
CA THR A 176 26.65 -13.94 -16.72
C THR A 176 26.94 -12.44 -16.62
N THR A 177 26.54 -11.81 -15.51
CA THR A 177 26.73 -10.38 -15.27
C THR A 177 28.12 -10.10 -14.68
N THR A 178 28.87 -9.20 -15.32
CA THR A 178 30.16 -8.67 -14.85
C THR A 178 29.93 -7.62 -13.75
N GLU A 179 30.53 -7.84 -12.59
CA GLU A 179 30.42 -6.97 -11.40
C GLU A 179 31.22 -5.67 -11.59
N VAL A 180 30.51 -4.54 -11.69
CA VAL A 180 31.10 -3.20 -11.79
C VAL A 180 31.35 -2.65 -10.38
N ARG A 181 32.63 -2.45 -10.04
CA ARG A 181 33.08 -1.94 -8.75
C ARG A 181 32.66 -0.47 -8.57
N ARG A 182 31.70 -0.20 -7.67
CA ARG A 182 31.21 1.16 -7.38
C ARG A 182 32.15 1.94 -6.44
N PRO A 183 32.28 3.27 -6.66
CA PRO A 183 33.03 4.15 -5.77
C PRO A 183 32.31 4.34 -4.43
N ALA A 184 33.09 4.53 -3.36
CA ALA A 184 32.57 4.67 -2.00
C ALA A 184 31.64 5.90 -1.84
N PRO A 185 30.51 5.76 -1.11
CA PRO A 185 29.57 6.86 -0.89
C PRO A 185 30.23 7.97 -0.05
N ARG A 186 29.98 9.23 -0.44
CA ARG A 186 30.42 10.39 0.32
C ARG A 186 29.53 10.57 1.56
N PRO A 187 30.08 11.03 2.70
CA PRO A 187 29.30 11.23 3.92
C PRO A 187 28.25 12.34 3.71
N VAL A 188 26.98 11.99 3.91
CA VAL A 188 25.85 12.92 3.88
C VAL A 188 25.82 13.68 5.22
N LYS A 189 25.81 15.02 5.18
CA LYS A 189 25.59 15.85 6.38
C LYS A 189 24.14 15.69 6.82
N ILE A 190 23.93 14.96 7.91
CA ILE A 190 22.62 14.82 8.54
C ILE A 190 22.27 16.16 9.20
N HIS A 191 21.18 16.77 8.78
CA HIS A 191 20.62 17.94 9.45
C HIS A 191 20.08 17.49 10.82
N ILE A 192 20.64 18.01 11.90
CA ILE A 192 20.15 17.78 13.26
C ILE A 192 19.08 18.84 13.50
N PRO A 193 17.78 18.47 13.61
CA PRO A 193 16.73 19.44 13.84
C PRO A 193 16.92 20.15 15.18
N ASP A 194 16.48 21.40 15.27
CA ASP A 194 16.42 22.11 16.54
C ASP A 194 15.49 21.35 17.52
N LYS A 195 15.73 21.48 18.83
CA LYS A 195 14.94 20.76 19.87
C LYS A 195 13.42 21.02 19.82
N ASN A 196 13.00 22.09 19.14
CA ASN A 196 11.60 22.48 18.99
C ASN A 196 11.10 22.32 17.54
N GLU A 197 11.84 21.60 16.70
CA GLU A 197 11.47 21.36 15.31
C GLU A 197 11.05 19.89 15.14
N LEU A 198 9.87 19.70 14.54
CA LEU A 198 9.32 18.41 14.21
C LEU A 198 9.61 18.14 12.73
N LEU A 199 10.48 17.18 12.43
CA LEU A 199 10.80 16.76 11.08
C LEU A 199 9.84 15.66 10.65
N ILE A 200 9.05 15.92 9.60
CA ILE A 200 8.17 14.94 8.96
C ILE A 200 8.81 14.54 7.62
N ASP A 201 9.37 13.33 7.58
CA ASP A 201 9.91 12.73 6.37
C ASP A 201 8.81 11.86 5.73
N PHE A 202 8.54 12.12 4.47
CA PHE A 202 7.63 11.33 3.67
C PHE A 202 8.46 10.46 2.71
N TYR A 203 8.13 9.16 2.62
CA TYR A 203 8.72 8.24 1.65
C TYR A 203 7.69 7.72 0.63
N ALA A 204 8.13 7.43 -0.60
CA ALA A 204 7.26 6.86 -1.62
C ALA A 204 6.74 5.48 -1.19
N ASN A 205 5.41 5.31 -1.13
CA ASN A 205 4.73 4.08 -0.72
C ASN A 205 5.06 3.57 0.70
N GLY A 206 5.60 4.45 1.57
CA GLY A 206 5.99 4.12 2.93
C GLY A 206 5.15 4.82 4.00
N PRO A 207 5.31 4.45 5.28
CA PRO A 207 4.72 5.19 6.39
C PRO A 207 5.30 6.60 6.49
N ILE A 208 4.60 7.49 7.20
CA ILE A 208 5.07 8.85 7.45
C ILE A 208 6.03 8.79 8.63
N HIS A 209 7.27 9.26 8.46
CA HIS A 209 8.23 9.28 9.55
C HIS A 209 8.23 10.64 10.23
N VAL A 210 8.12 10.66 11.56
CA VAL A 210 8.30 11.86 12.37
C VAL A 210 9.50 11.69 13.27
N ASN A 211 10.51 12.54 13.11
CA ASN A 211 11.79 12.45 13.81
C ASN A 211 12.38 11.01 13.77
N GLY A 212 12.26 10.35 12.61
CA GLY A 212 12.75 9.00 12.34
C GLY A 212 11.83 7.85 12.77
N ARG A 213 10.71 8.11 13.46
CA ARG A 213 9.73 7.07 13.84
C ARG A 213 8.60 6.99 12.83
N ALA A 214 8.23 5.79 12.40
CA ALA A 214 7.13 5.57 11.47
C ALA A 214 5.77 5.73 12.18
N TYR A 215 4.83 6.39 11.50
CA TYR A 215 3.45 6.61 11.91
C TYR A 215 2.51 6.33 10.73
N ASP A 216 1.36 5.73 11.01
CA ASP A 216 0.20 5.83 10.13
C ASP A 216 -0.51 7.19 10.30
N ILE A 217 -1.50 7.49 9.45
CA ILE A 217 -2.18 8.80 9.44
C ILE A 217 -2.96 9.09 10.73
N HIS A 218 -3.57 8.06 11.35
CA HIS A 218 -4.36 8.21 12.58
C HIS A 218 -3.47 8.37 13.81
N GLN A 219 -2.38 7.62 13.87
CA GLN A 219 -1.34 7.78 14.89
C GLN A 219 -0.66 9.15 14.76
N LEU A 220 -0.43 9.61 13.54
CA LEU A 220 0.15 10.93 13.26
C LEU A 220 -0.74 12.05 13.82
N GLU A 221 -2.05 12.01 13.58
CA GLU A 221 -3.01 12.98 14.12
C GLU A 221 -2.97 13.04 15.65
N SER A 222 -3.04 11.88 16.31
CA SER A 222 -2.97 11.79 17.78
C SER A 222 -1.66 12.36 18.33
N MET A 223 -0.54 12.02 17.67
CA MET A 223 0.79 12.49 18.04
C MET A 223 0.93 14.00 17.83
N LEU A 224 0.46 14.55 16.71
CA LEU A 224 0.51 15.98 16.41
C LEU A 224 -0.31 16.81 17.42
N HIS A 225 -1.50 16.34 17.82
CA HIS A 225 -2.28 16.99 18.87
C HIS A 225 -1.56 17.00 20.22
N GLN A 226 -0.94 15.89 20.61
CA GLN A 226 -0.18 15.80 21.86
C GLN A 226 1.07 16.70 21.81
N TYR A 227 1.73 16.75 20.67
CA TYR A 227 2.92 17.57 20.46
C TYR A 227 2.60 19.07 20.51
N ALA A 228 1.53 19.51 19.82
CA ALA A 228 1.07 20.90 19.83
C ALA A 228 0.69 21.38 21.25
N LYS A 229 0.06 20.52 22.06
CA LYS A 229 -0.25 20.81 23.48
C LYS A 229 0.99 21.04 24.33
N SER A 230 2.06 20.27 24.08
CA SER A 230 3.30 20.32 24.87
C SER A 230 4.29 21.38 24.38
N HIS A 231 4.22 21.78 23.10
CA HIS A 231 5.19 22.67 22.46
C HIS A 231 4.52 23.85 21.74
N LYS A 232 4.15 24.90 22.50
CA LYS A 232 3.46 26.10 21.97
C LYS A 232 4.23 26.89 20.90
N ARG A 233 5.51 26.60 20.68
CA ARG A 233 6.39 27.26 19.69
C ARG A 233 7.09 26.27 18.79
N ALA A 234 6.54 25.07 18.67
CA ALA A 234 7.05 24.09 17.74
C ALA A 234 7.02 24.62 16.31
N ARG A 235 7.99 24.21 15.52
CA ARG A 235 8.01 24.40 14.06
C ARG A 235 7.98 23.05 13.39
N VAL A 236 7.36 22.98 12.21
CA VAL A 236 7.32 21.75 11.42
C VAL A 236 8.19 21.93 10.20
N ALA A 237 9.10 21.00 9.98
CA ALA A 237 9.87 20.85 8.77
C ALA A 237 9.39 19.59 8.04
N THR A 238 9.21 19.67 6.73
CA THR A 238 8.82 18.51 5.92
C THR A 238 9.91 18.19 4.92
N ARG A 239 10.14 16.91 4.68
CA ARG A 239 10.98 16.42 3.59
C ARG A 239 10.17 15.45 2.76
N ARG A 240 10.09 15.70 1.46
CA ARG A 240 9.30 14.92 0.52
C ARG A 240 10.23 14.15 -0.41
N ASP A 241 9.98 12.86 -0.57
CA ASP A 241 10.58 12.07 -1.65
C ASP A 241 9.82 12.31 -2.97
N ALA A 242 10.52 12.27 -4.11
CA ALA A 242 9.99 12.62 -5.42
C ALA A 242 8.82 11.72 -5.86
N GLY A 243 8.72 10.50 -5.31
CA GLY A 243 7.68 9.52 -5.63
C GLY A 243 6.40 9.62 -4.80
N ILE A 244 6.24 10.65 -3.97
CA ILE A 244 5.08 10.72 -3.07
C ILE A 244 3.83 11.25 -3.71
N ASP A 245 2.72 10.57 -3.39
CA ASP A 245 1.37 11.01 -3.67
C ASP A 245 1.12 12.41 -3.08
N SER A 246 0.79 13.36 -3.96
CA SER A 246 0.48 14.74 -3.59
C SER A 246 -0.71 14.84 -2.64
N TYR A 247 -1.64 13.89 -2.67
CA TYR A 247 -2.80 13.86 -1.78
C TYR A 247 -2.38 13.61 -0.33
N VAL A 248 -1.57 12.57 -0.08
CA VAL A 248 -1.07 12.24 1.26
C VAL A 248 -0.27 13.40 1.83
N TYR A 249 0.60 14.00 1.01
CA TYR A 249 1.38 15.16 1.43
C TYR A 249 0.49 16.34 1.82
N THR A 250 -0.52 16.66 1.00
CA THR A 250 -1.45 17.76 1.26
C THR A 250 -2.28 17.51 2.52
N GLN A 251 -2.76 16.27 2.72
CA GLN A 251 -3.54 15.90 3.89
C GLN A 251 -2.75 16.11 5.19
N VAL A 252 -1.47 15.73 5.22
CA VAL A 252 -0.61 15.95 6.39
C VAL A 252 -0.33 17.44 6.60
N LEU A 253 -0.13 18.22 5.54
CA LEU A 253 0.04 19.67 5.67
C LEU A 253 -1.21 20.34 6.25
N THR A 254 -2.40 19.94 5.80
CA THR A 254 -3.68 20.41 6.36
C THR A 254 -3.81 20.04 7.83
N LEU A 255 -3.45 18.81 8.20
CA LEU A 255 -3.47 18.35 9.58
C LEU A 255 -2.52 19.17 10.48
N VAL A 256 -1.30 19.44 10.00
CA VAL A 256 -0.31 20.28 10.70
C VAL A 256 -0.85 21.69 10.96
N ASP A 257 -1.55 22.28 9.98
CA ASP A 257 -2.18 23.59 10.13
C ASP A 257 -3.34 23.56 11.12
N GLN A 258 -4.21 22.55 11.04
CA GLN A 258 -5.36 22.36 11.94
C GLN A 258 -4.96 22.22 13.40
N VAL A 259 -3.84 21.56 13.71
CA VAL A 259 -3.33 21.44 15.09
C VAL A 259 -2.64 22.71 15.60
N GLY A 260 -2.51 23.75 14.77
CA GLY A 260 -1.93 25.04 15.15
C GLY A 260 -0.41 25.06 15.24
N LEU A 261 0.29 24.16 14.54
CA LEU A 261 1.76 24.14 14.48
C LEU A 261 2.34 25.14 13.46
N GLY A 262 1.46 25.87 12.77
CA GLY A 262 1.83 26.87 11.76
C GLY A 262 2.26 26.22 10.43
N PRO A 263 2.65 27.05 9.44
CA PRO A 263 3.01 26.56 8.12
C PRO A 263 4.29 25.72 8.20
N ALA A 264 4.22 24.52 7.61
CA ALA A 264 5.38 23.66 7.52
C ALA A 264 6.42 24.23 6.54
N ARG A 265 7.69 24.21 6.95
CA ARG A 265 8.81 24.57 6.08
C ARG A 265 9.24 23.34 5.28
N GLN A 266 9.16 23.41 3.96
CA GLN A 266 9.73 22.36 3.12
C GLN A 266 11.27 22.45 3.13
N LEU A 267 11.92 21.35 3.50
CA LEU A 267 13.36 21.19 3.37
C LEU A 267 13.71 20.78 1.94
N PRO A 268 14.92 21.13 1.46
CA PRO A 268 15.38 20.66 0.16
C PRO A 268 15.38 19.13 0.11
N ASP A 269 15.06 18.60 -1.07
CA ASP A 269 15.01 17.17 -1.32
C ASP A 269 16.37 16.53 -0.97
N PRO A 270 16.35 15.33 -0.37
CA PRO A 270 17.59 14.62 -0.12
C PRO A 270 18.26 14.33 -1.48
N PRO A 271 19.61 14.38 -1.56
CA PRO A 271 20.29 13.97 -2.77
C PRO A 271 19.87 12.53 -3.12
N PRO A 272 19.66 12.22 -4.41
CA PRO A 272 19.24 10.88 -4.82
C PRO A 272 20.23 9.87 -4.26
N ILE A 273 19.71 8.87 -3.54
CA ILE A 273 20.52 7.75 -3.06
C ILE A 273 20.94 7.00 -4.32
N LEU A 274 22.18 7.21 -4.75
CA LEU A 274 22.74 6.48 -5.87
C LEU A 274 22.67 4.98 -5.52
N PRO A 275 22.15 4.14 -6.43
CA PRO A 275 21.89 2.74 -6.15
C PRO A 275 23.16 1.99 -5.76
#